data_AF-A0A3M8EAT3-F1
#
_entry.id   AF-A0A3M8EAT3-F1
#
_cell.length_a   1.000
_cell.length_b   1.000
_cell.length_c   1.000
_cell.angle_alpha   90.00
_cell.angle_beta   90.00
_cell.angle_gamma   90.00
#
_symmetry.space_group_name_H-M   'P 1'
#
loop_
_entity.id
_entity.type
_entity.pdbx_description
1 polymer ?
#
loop_
_entity_poly.entity_id
_entity_poly.type
_entity_poly.pdbx_seq_one_letter_code
_entity_poly.pdbx_strand_id
1 'polypeptide(L)'
;QAYECKRCRARQTLRSGTVMQHSNLPYRYWFVAMHLLTATKGSFSAAELQRQLGHKRYQPIWEMVNKLRDVMGKRDDEYTLEGAIELDDAFFSTEISLEERDKPLKR
;
A
#
# COMPACT_ATOMS: atom_id res chain seq x y z
N GLN A 1 15.45 -20.98 0.13
CA GLN A 1 16.91 -21.18 0.25
C GLN A 1 17.51 -19.91 0.82
N ALA A 2 18.49 -20.04 1.71
CA ALA A 2 19.18 -18.92 2.35
C ALA A 2 20.67 -19.04 2.04
N TYR A 3 21.28 -17.94 1.60
CA TYR A 3 22.71 -17.83 1.41
C TYR A 3 23.36 -17.43 2.74
N GLU A 4 24.46 -18.08 3.12
CA GLU A 4 25.26 -17.70 4.29
C GLU A 4 26.61 -17.15 3.82
N CYS A 5 26.92 -15.91 4.22
CA CYS A 5 28.19 -15.29 3.89
C CYS A 5 29.34 -15.99 4.62
N LYS A 6 30.36 -16.47 3.89
CA LYS A 6 31.53 -17.14 4.49
C LYS A 6 32.37 -16.24 5.40
N ARG A 7 32.37 -14.92 5.17
CA ARG A 7 33.19 -13.95 5.91
C ARG A 7 32.54 -13.49 7.22
N CYS A 8 31.29 -13.04 7.15
CA CYS A 8 30.58 -12.47 8.31
C CYS A 8 29.52 -13.39 8.92
N ARG A 9 29.32 -14.60 8.36
CA ARG A 9 28.29 -15.58 8.77
C ARG A 9 26.84 -15.07 8.73
N ALA A 10 26.61 -13.88 8.17
CA ALA A 10 25.27 -13.35 8.00
C ALA A 10 24.48 -14.20 7.00
N ARG A 11 23.24 -14.54 7.36
CA ARG A 11 22.30 -15.25 6.49
C ARG A 11 21.42 -14.28 5.74
N GLN A 12 21.36 -14.44 4.43
CA GLN A 12 20.51 -13.69 3.53
C GLN A 12 19.50 -14.62 2.87
N THR A 13 18.26 -14.18 2.84
CA THR A 13 17.18 -14.85 2.12
C THR A 13 16.77 -13.98 0.95
N LEU A 14 15.94 -14.49 0.05
CA LEU A 14 15.34 -13.69 -1.02
C LEU A 14 14.48 -12.53 -0.48
N ARG A 15 14.11 -12.54 0.81
CA ARG A 15 13.39 -11.46 1.49
C ARG A 15 14.31 -10.42 2.11
N SER A 16 15.60 -10.71 2.24
CA SER A 16 16.55 -9.82 2.91
C SER A 16 16.78 -8.58 2.05
N GLY A 17 16.61 -7.39 2.65
CA GLY A 17 16.74 -6.11 1.95
C GLY A 17 15.57 -5.74 1.04
N THR A 18 14.47 -6.50 1.06
CA THR A 18 13.27 -6.20 0.26
C THR A 18 12.09 -5.80 1.14
N VAL A 19 11.00 -5.34 0.52
CA VAL A 19 9.74 -5.02 1.21
C VAL A 19 9.19 -6.21 2.02
N MET A 20 9.60 -7.43 1.66
CA MET A 20 9.19 -8.69 2.27
C MET A 20 10.04 -9.07 3.50
N GLN A 21 11.01 -8.25 3.89
CA GLN A 21 11.91 -8.56 5.01
C GLN A 21 11.13 -8.74 6.32
N HIS A 22 11.55 -9.72 7.11
CA HIS A 22 10.90 -10.16 8.35
C HIS A 22 9.45 -10.62 8.21
N SER A 23 8.95 -10.83 6.99
CA SER A 23 7.64 -11.43 6.78
C SER A 23 7.71 -12.95 6.75
N ASN A 24 6.71 -13.61 7.33
CA ASN A 24 6.47 -15.04 7.23
C ASN A 24 5.40 -15.39 6.17
N LEU A 25 4.83 -14.40 5.47
CA LEU A 25 3.80 -14.65 4.46
C LEU A 25 4.38 -15.36 3.22
N PRO A 26 3.58 -16.15 2.49
CA PRO A 26 4.00 -16.75 1.22
C PRO A 26 4.37 -15.68 0.18
N TYR A 27 5.39 -15.93 -0.66
CA TYR A 27 5.78 -15.00 -1.72
C TYR A 27 4.64 -14.68 -2.70
N ARG A 28 3.79 -15.67 -2.99
CA ARG A 28 2.63 -15.49 -3.86
C ARG A 28 1.68 -14.40 -3.35
N TYR A 29 1.52 -14.26 -2.03
CA TYR A 29 0.67 -13.21 -1.47
C TYR A 29 1.20 -11.83 -1.79
N TRP A 30 2.52 -11.64 -1.70
CA TRP A 30 3.16 -10.38 -2.03
C TRP A 30 2.98 -10.01 -3.49
N PHE A 31 3.19 -10.96 -4.42
CA PHE A 31 3.01 -10.70 -5.85
C PHE A 31 1.55 -10.40 -6.22
N VAL A 32 0.59 -11.14 -5.65
CA VAL A 32 -0.84 -10.87 -5.86
C VAL A 32 -1.22 -9.50 -5.27
N ALA A 33 -0.76 -9.18 -4.07
CA ALA A 33 -1.04 -7.89 -3.44
C ALA A 33 -0.45 -6.72 -4.24
N MET A 34 0.80 -6.85 -4.72
CA MET A 34 1.41 -5.85 -5.61
C MET A 34 0.60 -5.68 -6.89
N HIS A 35 0.24 -6.77 -7.57
CA HIS A 35 -0.55 -6.71 -8.79
C HIS A 35 -1.90 -6.00 -8.56
N LEU A 36 -2.64 -6.38 -7.52
CA LEU A 36 -3.94 -5.76 -7.20
C LEU A 36 -3.80 -4.28 -6.90
N LEU A 37 -2.81 -3.88 -6.09
CA LEU A 37 -2.60 -2.47 -5.74
C LEU A 37 -2.21 -1.60 -6.94
N THR A 38 -1.55 -2.17 -7.96
CA THR A 38 -1.11 -1.42 -9.15
C THR A 38 -2.04 -1.51 -10.35
N ALA A 39 -2.94 -2.50 -10.39
CA ALA A 39 -3.76 -2.78 -11.57
C ALA A 39 -5.05 -1.94 -11.64
N THR A 40 -5.44 -1.26 -10.56
CA THR A 40 -6.67 -0.47 -10.50
C THR A 40 -6.39 0.96 -10.09
N LYS A 41 -7.15 1.93 -10.67
CA LYS A 41 -7.16 3.32 -10.18
C LYS A 41 -7.63 3.43 -8.72
N GLY A 42 -8.53 2.52 -8.29
CA GLY A 42 -9.06 2.49 -6.94
C GLY A 42 -8.12 1.84 -5.93
N SER A 43 -8.20 2.28 -4.67
CA SER A 43 -7.43 1.69 -3.56
C SER A 43 -8.05 0.39 -3.06
N PHE A 44 -7.24 -0.64 -2.86
CA PHE A 44 -7.69 -1.91 -2.25
C PHE A 44 -7.69 -1.82 -0.72
N SER A 45 -8.81 -2.14 -0.07
CA SER A 45 -8.80 -2.28 1.38
C SER A 45 -8.00 -3.52 1.80
N ALA A 46 -7.39 -3.49 3.00
CA ALA A 46 -6.69 -4.66 3.53
C ALA A 46 -7.64 -5.86 3.75
N ALA A 47 -8.92 -5.59 4.05
CA ALA A 47 -9.96 -6.61 4.21
C ALA A 47 -10.32 -7.27 2.86
N GLU A 48 -10.39 -6.48 1.79
CA GLU A 48 -10.56 -6.99 0.43
C GLU A 48 -9.41 -7.91 0.04
N LEU A 49 -8.17 -7.45 0.25
CA LEU A 49 -6.98 -8.24 -0.01
C LEU A 49 -6.93 -9.53 0.82
N GLN A 50 -7.34 -9.47 2.09
CA GLN A 50 -7.44 -10.67 2.92
C GLN A 50 -8.42 -11.69 2.32
N ARG A 51 -9.58 -11.22 1.85
CA ARG A 51 -10.61 -12.06 1.23
C ARG A 51 -10.09 -12.72 -0.05
N GLN A 52 -9.46 -11.94 -0.93
CA GLN A 52 -8.91 -12.48 -2.20
C GLN A 52 -7.76 -13.47 -1.98
N LEU A 53 -6.92 -13.23 -0.97
CA LEU A 53 -5.81 -14.13 -0.62
C LEU A 53 -6.25 -15.34 0.21
N GLY A 54 -7.47 -15.34 0.76
CA GLY A 54 -7.98 -16.38 1.64
C GLY A 54 -7.20 -16.51 2.95
N HIS A 55 -6.58 -15.43 3.45
CA HIS A 55 -5.78 -15.49 4.67
C HIS A 55 -6.64 -15.43 5.93
N LYS A 56 -6.38 -16.31 6.89
CA LYS A 56 -7.21 -16.43 8.11
C LYS A 56 -7.18 -15.20 9.01
N ARG A 57 -6.03 -14.54 9.12
CA ARG A 57 -5.83 -13.41 10.04
C ARG A 57 -5.75 -12.10 9.27
N TYR A 58 -6.39 -11.05 9.77
CA TYR A 58 -6.35 -9.74 9.13
C TYR A 58 -4.99 -9.05 9.29
N GLN A 59 -4.44 -9.06 10.50
CA GLN A 59 -3.26 -8.26 10.87
C GLN A 59 -2.05 -8.47 9.94
N PRO A 60 -1.63 -9.71 9.58
CA PRO A 60 -0.50 -9.88 8.66
C PRO A 60 -0.73 -9.28 7.27
N ILE A 61 -1.97 -9.31 6.78
CA ILE A 61 -2.33 -8.70 5.49
C ILE A 61 -2.31 -7.18 5.60
N TRP A 62 -2.86 -6.63 6.68
CA TRP A 62 -2.81 -5.20 6.93
C TRP A 62 -1.38 -4.67 7.00
N GLU A 63 -0.49 -5.33 7.73
CA GLU A 63 0.94 -4.99 7.81
C GLU A 63 1.62 -5.07 6.43
N MET A 64 1.31 -6.11 5.65
CA MET A 64 1.81 -6.27 4.28
C MET A 64 1.38 -5.11 3.37
N VAL A 65 0.10 -4.74 3.41
CA VAL A 65 -0.46 -3.66 2.59
C VAL A 65 0.14 -2.31 2.96
N ASN A 66 0.30 -2.03 4.25
CA ASN A 66 0.90 -0.77 4.69
C ASN A 66 2.37 -0.67 4.29
N LYS A 67 3.15 -1.76 4.37
CA LYS A 67 4.52 -1.78 3.86
C LYS A 67 4.58 -1.48 2.37
N LEU A 68 3.66 -2.04 1.57
CA LEU A 68 3.62 -1.76 0.14
C LEU A 68 3.28 -0.29 -0.13
N ARG A 69 2.28 0.26 0.55
CA ARG A 69 1.91 1.69 0.41
C ARG A 69 3.01 2.64 0.83
N ASP A 70 3.71 2.35 1.92
CA ASP A 70 4.85 3.15 2.38
C ASP A 70 5.97 3.18 1.32
N VAL A 71 6.28 2.04 0.71
CA VAL A 71 7.31 1.96 -0.34
C VAL A 71 6.84 2.66 -1.63
N MET A 72 5.56 2.55 -1.99
CA MET A 72 4.98 3.30 -3.12
C MET A 72 5.07 4.81 -2.87
N GLY A 73 4.64 5.28 -1.70
CA GLY A 73 4.70 6.70 -1.32
C GLY A 73 6.12 7.26 -1.34
N LYS A 74 7.09 6.53 -0.78
CA LYS A 74 8.51 6.92 -0.84
C LYS A 74 9.03 7.06 -2.26
N ARG A 75 8.54 6.24 -3.19
CA ARG A 75 8.92 6.32 -4.59
C ARG A 75 8.23 7.49 -5.28
N ASP A 76 6.97 7.76 -4.94
CA ASP A 76 6.23 8.90 -5.46
C ASP A 76 6.83 10.23 -4.98
N ASP A 77 7.32 10.30 -3.74
CA ASP A 77 8.00 11.47 -3.15
C ASP A 77 9.30 11.86 -3.88
N GLU A 78 9.91 10.94 -4.64
CA GLU A 78 11.09 11.24 -5.46
C GLU A 78 10.73 12.04 -6.73
N TYR A 79 9.45 12.09 -7.12
CA TYR A 79 8.99 12.82 -8.29
C TYR A 79 8.35 14.14 -7.89
N THR A 80 8.84 15.23 -8.49
CA THR A 80 8.14 16.52 -8.44
C THR A 80 7.23 16.64 -9.66
N LEU A 81 5.93 16.88 -9.43
CA LEU A 81 4.99 17.15 -10.51
C LEU A 81 5.24 18.58 -11.03
N GLU A 82 5.45 18.71 -12.34
CA GLU A 82 5.73 19.99 -13.01
C GLU A 82 4.76 20.23 -14.17
N GLY A 83 4.49 21.51 -14.49
CA GLY A 83 3.59 21.91 -15.57
C GLY A 83 2.12 22.01 -15.13
N ALA A 84 1.20 21.69 -16.05
CA ALA A 84 -0.23 21.68 -15.74
C ALA A 84 -0.60 20.36 -15.04
N ILE A 85 -1.07 20.47 -13.80
CA ILE A 85 -1.46 19.31 -12.98
C ILE A 85 -2.98 19.28 -12.90
N GLU A 86 -3.58 18.15 -13.31
CA GLU A 86 -5.00 17.89 -13.18
C GLU A 86 -5.22 16.82 -12.10
N LEU A 87 -6.16 17.10 -11.19
CA LEU A 87 -6.57 16.19 -10.13
C LEU A 87 -7.96 15.63 -10.47
N ASP A 88 -8.03 14.33 -10.71
CA ASP A 88 -9.27 13.59 -10.96
C ASP A 88 -9.72 12.89 -9.66
N ASP A 89 -11.03 12.63 -9.49
CA ASP A 89 -11.61 11.93 -8.32
C ASP A 89 -11.31 12.50 -6.91
N ALA A 90 -11.19 13.84 -6.77
CA ALA A 90 -10.97 14.46 -5.46
C ALA A 90 -12.27 14.91 -4.77
N PHE A 91 -12.55 14.39 -3.56
CA PHE A 91 -13.63 14.87 -2.69
C PHE A 91 -13.05 15.74 -1.57
N PHE A 92 -13.33 17.04 -1.63
CA PHE A 92 -12.92 17.99 -0.59
C PHE A 92 -14.12 18.35 0.27
N SER A 93 -14.05 18.08 1.58
CA SER A 93 -14.98 18.66 2.53
C SER A 93 -14.53 20.08 2.84
N THR A 94 -15.23 21.09 2.32
CA THR A 94 -15.08 22.47 2.80
C THR A 94 -15.64 22.56 4.21
N GLU A 95 -14.95 23.21 5.13
CA GLU A 95 -15.56 23.58 6.41
C GLU A 95 -16.71 24.54 6.14
N ILE A 96 -17.92 24.02 6.30
CA ILE A 96 -19.15 24.80 6.18
C ILE A 96 -19.41 25.41 7.56
N SER A 97 -19.69 26.72 7.63
CA SER A 97 -20.08 27.33 8.90
C SER A 97 -21.29 26.57 9.48
N LEU A 98 -21.40 26.53 10.81
CA LEU A 98 -22.46 25.77 11.49
C LEU A 98 -23.87 26.12 10.98
N GLU A 99 -24.05 27.36 10.55
CA GLU A 99 -25.29 27.95 10.01
C GLU A 99 -25.67 27.42 8.62
N GLU A 100 -24.73 26.78 7.91
CA GLU A 100 -24.89 26.34 6.53
C GLU A 100 -24.87 24.81 6.38
N ARG A 101 -24.63 24.07 7.47
CA ARG A 101 -24.60 22.60 7.47
C ARG A 101 -25.94 21.96 7.10
N ASP A 102 -27.06 22.63 7.38
CA ASP A 102 -28.40 22.13 7.08
C ASP A 102 -28.94 22.62 5.72
N LYS A 103 -28.19 23.47 5.00
CA LYS A 103 -28.59 23.90 3.67
C LYS A 103 -28.33 22.76 2.67
N PRO A 104 -29.26 22.49 1.74
CA PRO A 104 -29.04 21.48 0.72
C PRO A 104 -27.81 21.84 -0.10
N LEU A 105 -26.88 20.87 -0.23
CA LEU A 105 -25.68 21.03 -1.03
C LEU A 105 -26.07 21.41 -2.46
N LYS A 106 -25.53 22.52 -2.96
CA LYS A 106 -25.70 22.90 -4.36
C LYS A 106 -24.94 21.88 -5.21
N ARG A 107 -25.68 21.18 -6.05
CA ARG A 107 -25.16 20.16 -6.97
C ARG A 107 -24.42 20.80 -8.14
#